data_AF-A0A6J2JWS1-F1
#
_entry.id   AF-A0A6J2JWS1-F1
#
_cell.length_a   1.000
_cell.length_b   1.000
_cell.length_c   1.000
_cell.angle_alpha   90.00
_cell.angle_beta   90.00
_cell.angle_gamma   90.00
#
_symmetry.space_group_name_H-M   'P 1'
#
loop_
_entity.id
_entity.type
_entity.pdbx_description
1 polymer ?
#
loop_
_entity_poly.entity_id
_entity_poly.type
_entity_poly.pdbx_seq_one_letter_code
_entity_poly.pdbx_strand_id
1 'polypeptide(L)'
;MCYLNIIFLTCALLATSIAQNSSKDAIGFPEMEENPDLRNKENRQPVFIPARCPDNELFYPGDQKDDWICDCRPANLYHPGTDKCWPAFRQGPCEVGQYLVLPQNSVIPVCEQNPCNTDTLVQWNGNCEKLGSVAPCNHLYPISSSLGVNSTTLVVSCVTLSLETRFTEVIGALCPPGSRRSVNGKCVPTLL
;
A
#
# COMPACT_ATOMS: atom_id res chain seq x y z
N MET A 1 -20.71 -51.25 32.66
CA MET A 1 -20.23 -49.85 32.62
C MET A 1 -18.83 -49.77 31.98
N CYS A 2 -18.69 -50.08 30.69
CA CYS A 2 -17.41 -49.87 29.97
C CYS A 2 -17.58 -49.40 28.51
N TYR A 3 -18.78 -49.51 27.91
CA TYR A 3 -18.98 -49.17 26.49
C TYR A 3 -19.35 -47.71 26.20
N LEU A 4 -19.75 -46.94 27.22
CA LEU A 4 -20.16 -45.54 27.02
C LEU A 4 -18.95 -44.56 26.96
N ASN A 5 -17.79 -44.95 27.51
CA ASN A 5 -16.58 -44.12 27.52
C ASN A 5 -15.74 -44.24 26.24
N ILE A 6 -15.98 -45.26 25.40
CA ILE A 6 -15.24 -45.47 24.15
C ILE A 6 -15.76 -44.53 23.05
N ILE A 7 -17.07 -44.23 23.05
CA ILE A 7 -17.69 -43.35 22.05
C ILE A 7 -17.23 -41.89 22.21
N PHE A 8 -16.98 -41.45 23.45
CA PHE A 8 -16.42 -40.11 23.71
C PHE A 8 -14.95 -39.98 23.32
N LEU A 9 -14.16 -41.07 23.34
CA LEU A 9 -12.76 -41.03 22.89
C LEU A 9 -12.64 -41.00 21.35
N THR A 10 -13.58 -41.61 20.62
CA THR A 10 -13.55 -41.60 19.15
C THR A 10 -14.05 -40.29 18.55
N CYS A 11 -14.92 -39.55 19.25
CA CYS A 11 -15.40 -38.25 18.78
C CYS A 11 -14.38 -37.12 18.99
N ALA A 12 -13.43 -37.29 19.91
CA ALA A 12 -12.35 -36.33 20.16
C ALA A 12 -11.18 -36.44 19.16
N LEU A 13 -11.11 -37.51 18.37
CA LEU A 13 -10.05 -37.74 17.37
C LEU A 13 -10.45 -37.40 15.93
N LEU A 14 -11.70 -36.99 15.69
CA LEU A 14 -12.21 -36.61 14.35
C LEU A 14 -12.44 -35.10 14.16
N ALA A 15 -12.03 -34.28 15.12
CA ALA A 15 -11.94 -32.83 14.95
C ALA A 15 -10.52 -32.43 14.51
N THR A 16 -9.96 -33.13 13.52
CA THR A 16 -8.88 -32.53 12.72
C THR A 16 -9.52 -31.42 11.90
N SER A 17 -9.39 -30.18 12.37
CA SER A 17 -9.63 -28.99 11.59
C SER A 17 -8.74 -29.05 10.34
N ILE A 18 -9.30 -29.52 9.22
CA ILE A 18 -8.78 -29.15 7.92
C ILE A 18 -9.19 -27.68 7.77
N ALA A 19 -8.37 -26.78 8.32
CA ALA A 19 -8.35 -25.41 7.86
C ALA A 19 -7.89 -25.49 6.40
N GLN A 20 -8.86 -25.53 5.48
CA GLN A 20 -8.58 -25.41 4.06
C GLN A 20 -7.94 -24.02 3.90
N ASN A 21 -6.63 -24.00 3.71
CA ASN A 21 -5.87 -22.83 3.31
C ASN A 21 -6.34 -22.44 1.90
N SER A 22 -7.46 -21.73 1.83
CA SER A 22 -8.09 -21.26 0.61
C SER A 22 -7.45 -19.94 0.20
N SER A 23 -6.18 -19.99 -0.19
CA SER A 23 -5.46 -18.83 -0.73
C SER A 23 -4.80 -19.15 -2.08
N LYS A 24 -5.33 -20.15 -2.81
CA LYS A 24 -4.76 -20.59 -4.08
C LYS A 24 -5.12 -19.70 -5.28
N ASP A 25 -6.20 -18.92 -5.22
CA ASP A 25 -6.59 -18.02 -6.30
C ASP A 25 -6.95 -16.63 -5.76
N ALA A 26 -5.95 -15.80 -5.51
CA ALA A 26 -6.15 -14.38 -5.20
C ALA A 26 -5.65 -13.53 -6.38
N ILE A 27 -6.51 -12.67 -6.92
CA ILE A 27 -6.14 -11.72 -7.97
C ILE A 27 -5.41 -10.56 -7.30
N GLY A 28 -4.18 -10.31 -7.74
CA GLY A 28 -3.35 -9.21 -7.28
C GLY A 28 -3.11 -8.19 -8.38
N PHE A 29 -3.03 -6.92 -8.00
CA PHE A 29 -2.72 -5.82 -8.91
C PHE A 29 -1.32 -5.27 -8.59
N PRO A 30 -0.37 -5.30 -9.54
CA PRO A 30 0.94 -4.70 -9.32
C PRO A 30 0.83 -3.20 -9.09
N GLU A 31 1.51 -2.72 -8.06
CA GLU A 31 1.67 -1.29 -7.76
C GLU A 31 3.06 -0.84 -8.20
N MET A 32 3.16 0.43 -8.60
CA MET A 32 4.45 1.04 -8.90
C MET A 32 5.24 1.20 -7.61
N GLU A 33 6.53 0.89 -7.67
CA GLU A 33 7.42 1.15 -6.55
C GLU A 33 7.77 2.64 -6.52
N GLU A 34 7.37 3.31 -5.43
CA GLU A 34 7.69 4.72 -5.23
C GLU A 34 9.08 4.93 -4.64
N ASN A 35 9.66 3.92 -3.96
CA ASN A 35 10.99 4.00 -3.39
C ASN A 35 12.05 3.25 -4.24
N PRO A 36 12.93 3.98 -4.97
CA PRO A 36 13.93 3.36 -5.84
C PRO A 36 15.07 2.66 -5.09
N ASP A 37 15.23 2.91 -3.78
CA ASP A 37 16.37 2.46 -2.99
C ASP A 37 16.17 1.07 -2.34
N LEU A 38 15.04 0.40 -2.59
CA LEU A 38 14.77 -0.91 -2.03
C LEU A 38 15.69 -1.98 -2.65
N ARG A 39 16.65 -2.42 -1.85
CA ARG A 39 17.60 -3.49 -2.17
C ARG A 39 16.88 -4.84 -2.15
N ASN A 40 17.46 -5.85 -2.83
CA ASN A 40 17.02 -7.27 -2.77
C ASN A 40 15.66 -7.63 -3.41
N LYS A 41 15.03 -6.75 -4.20
CA LYS A 41 13.72 -7.08 -4.82
C LYS A 41 13.77 -8.05 -6.00
N GLU A 42 14.92 -8.28 -6.63
CA GLU A 42 15.04 -9.12 -7.84
C GLU A 42 14.01 -8.77 -8.95
N ASN A 43 13.66 -7.48 -9.10
CA ASN A 43 12.60 -6.98 -10.00
C ASN A 43 11.15 -7.37 -9.64
N ARG A 44 10.89 -7.87 -8.43
CA ARG A 44 9.53 -8.04 -7.91
C ARG A 44 8.94 -6.69 -7.50
N GLN A 45 7.65 -6.49 -7.77
CA GLN A 45 6.91 -5.28 -7.40
C GLN A 45 5.96 -5.56 -6.25
N PRO A 46 5.62 -4.54 -5.44
CA PRO A 46 4.53 -4.64 -4.48
C PRO A 46 3.22 -4.96 -5.20
N VAL A 47 2.37 -5.75 -4.55
CA VAL A 47 1.08 -6.17 -5.13
C VAL A 47 -0.05 -5.83 -4.18
N PHE A 48 -1.06 -5.12 -4.67
CA PHE A 48 -2.31 -4.96 -3.95
C PHE A 48 -3.11 -6.26 -4.01
N ILE A 49 -3.26 -6.93 -2.86
CA ILE A 49 -4.00 -8.19 -2.72
C ILE A 49 -4.88 -8.12 -1.45
N PRO A 50 -6.13 -7.60 -1.54
CA PRO A 50 -6.99 -7.40 -0.37
C PRO A 50 -7.40 -8.72 0.31
N ALA A 51 -7.29 -9.85 -0.39
CA ALA A 51 -7.52 -11.17 0.19
C ALA A 51 -6.35 -11.67 1.05
N ARG A 52 -5.18 -11.02 1.02
CA ARG A 52 -3.96 -11.42 1.75
C ARG A 52 -3.49 -10.35 2.74
N CYS A 53 -3.48 -9.09 2.33
CA CYS A 53 -3.04 -7.98 3.19
C CYS A 53 -4.24 -7.15 3.66
N PRO A 54 -4.22 -6.67 4.92
CA PRO A 54 -5.18 -5.70 5.44
C PRO A 54 -5.29 -4.41 4.64
N ASP A 55 -6.29 -3.60 4.99
CA ASP A 55 -6.44 -2.25 4.45
C ASP A 55 -5.18 -1.42 4.69
N ASN A 56 -4.84 -0.60 3.69
CA ASN A 56 -3.66 0.28 3.69
C ASN A 56 -2.30 -0.44 3.65
N GLU A 57 -2.28 -1.72 3.32
CA GLU A 57 -1.07 -2.52 3.14
C GLU A 57 -0.93 -3.04 1.70
N LEU A 58 0.31 -3.30 1.29
CA LEU A 58 0.63 -4.00 0.05
C LEU A 58 1.44 -5.25 0.36
N PHE A 59 1.36 -6.23 -0.53
CA PHE A 59 2.15 -7.45 -0.45
C PHE A 59 3.51 -7.21 -1.09
N TYR A 60 4.51 -6.93 -0.25
CA TYR A 60 5.86 -6.60 -0.65
C TYR A 60 6.73 -7.86 -0.80
N PRO A 61 7.66 -7.88 -1.76
CA PRO A 61 8.72 -8.88 -1.81
C PRO A 61 9.66 -8.73 -0.60
N GLY A 62 9.84 -9.81 0.17
CA GLY A 62 10.82 -9.90 1.26
C GLY A 62 12.25 -10.11 0.77
N ASP A 63 13.20 -10.30 1.70
CA ASP A 63 14.63 -10.39 1.39
C ASP A 63 15.04 -11.70 0.70
N GLN A 64 14.22 -12.75 0.83
CA GLN A 64 14.44 -14.03 0.14
C GLN A 64 13.59 -14.10 -1.13
N LYS A 65 14.03 -14.92 -2.09
CA LYS A 65 13.40 -15.08 -3.41
C LYS A 65 11.89 -15.31 -3.35
N ASP A 66 11.45 -16.15 -2.44
CA ASP A 66 10.05 -16.58 -2.30
C ASP A 66 9.38 -16.00 -1.04
N ASP A 67 10.04 -15.05 -0.37
CA ASP A 67 9.51 -14.38 0.81
C ASP A 67 8.66 -13.17 0.43
N TRP A 68 7.56 -12.98 1.14
CA TRP A 68 6.59 -11.93 0.92
C TRP A 68 5.95 -11.51 2.23
N ILE A 69 5.81 -10.20 2.43
CA ILE A 69 5.33 -9.60 3.65
C ILE A 69 4.29 -8.53 3.34
N CYS A 70 3.27 -8.40 4.19
CA CYS A 70 2.39 -7.24 4.14
C CYS A 70 3.05 -6.09 4.89
N ASP A 71 3.15 -4.93 4.24
CA ASP A 71 3.69 -3.71 4.84
C ASP A 71 2.87 -2.50 4.37
N CYS A 72 2.96 -1.39 5.10
CA CYS A 72 2.20 -0.19 4.81
C CYS A 72 2.45 0.29 3.38
N ARG A 73 1.36 0.57 2.67
CA ARG A 73 1.45 1.21 1.35
C ARG A 73 2.09 2.61 1.47
N PRO A 74 2.62 3.19 0.38
CA PRO A 74 3.29 4.48 0.41
C PRO A 74 2.47 5.57 1.13
N ALA A 75 3.16 6.41 1.91
CA ALA A 75 2.57 7.47 2.72
C ALA A 75 1.55 7.03 3.80
N ASN A 76 1.59 5.77 4.21
CA ASN A 76 0.83 5.25 5.36
C ASN A 76 1.81 4.84 6.48
N LEU A 77 1.40 5.03 7.73
CA LEU A 77 2.20 4.85 8.93
C LEU A 77 1.66 3.67 9.74
N TYR A 78 2.55 2.75 10.12
CA TYR A 78 2.21 1.65 11.03
C TYR A 78 1.99 2.19 12.45
N HIS A 79 0.80 1.98 13.01
CA HIS A 79 0.48 2.37 14.38
C HIS A 79 0.46 1.15 15.31
N PRO A 80 1.45 0.99 16.23
CA PRO A 80 1.58 -0.21 17.05
C PRO A 80 0.38 -0.49 17.95
N GLY A 81 -0.33 0.54 18.42
CA GLY A 81 -1.47 0.36 19.33
C GLY A 81 -2.71 -0.24 18.65
N THR A 82 -2.83 -0.08 17.32
CA THR A 82 -3.94 -0.66 16.54
C THR A 82 -3.53 -1.82 15.67
N ASP A 83 -2.21 -2.08 15.55
CA ASP A 83 -1.64 -3.10 14.67
C ASP A 83 -2.12 -2.95 13.21
N LYS A 84 -2.09 -1.69 12.72
CA LYS A 84 -2.63 -1.30 11.40
C LYS A 84 -1.86 -0.13 10.80
N CYS A 85 -1.88 -0.06 9.47
CA CYS A 85 -1.41 1.09 8.71
C CYS A 85 -2.49 2.16 8.55
N TRP A 86 -2.13 3.41 8.78
CA TRP A 86 -3.02 4.57 8.66
C TRP A 86 -2.42 5.64 7.75
N PRO A 87 -3.22 6.33 6.92
CA PRO A 87 -2.70 7.40 6.08
C PRO A 87 -2.09 8.52 6.93
N ALA A 88 -0.88 8.98 6.58
CA ALA A 88 -0.27 10.13 7.22
C ALA A 88 -1.12 11.40 7.01
N PHE A 89 -1.09 12.31 7.98
CA PHE A 89 -1.89 13.54 7.99
C PHE A 89 -3.41 13.32 7.92
N ARG A 90 -3.89 12.15 8.34
CA ARG A 90 -5.29 11.84 8.59
C ARG A 90 -5.50 11.47 10.05
N GLN A 91 -6.73 11.56 10.52
CA GLN A 91 -7.12 11.29 11.89
C GLN A 91 -6.68 9.89 12.33
N GLY A 92 -7.00 8.87 11.53
CA GLY A 92 -6.64 7.50 11.82
C GLY A 92 -7.03 7.07 13.25
N PRO A 93 -6.10 6.61 14.09
CA PRO A 93 -6.36 6.22 15.47
C PRO A 93 -6.37 7.40 16.46
N CYS A 94 -6.09 8.62 16.00
CA CYS A 94 -6.02 9.80 16.85
C CYS A 94 -7.40 10.35 17.21
N GLU A 95 -7.42 11.22 18.22
CA GLU A 95 -8.65 11.88 18.66
C GLU A 95 -9.19 12.84 17.58
N VAL A 96 -10.46 13.23 17.71
CA VAL A 96 -11.09 14.18 16.80
C VAL A 96 -10.32 15.51 16.82
N GLY A 97 -9.96 16.00 15.64
CA GLY A 97 -9.16 17.22 15.48
C GLY A 97 -7.65 17.00 15.49
N GLN A 98 -7.19 15.76 15.65
CA GLN A 98 -5.79 15.37 15.49
C GLN A 98 -5.56 14.65 14.17
N TYR A 99 -4.30 14.54 13.77
CA TYR A 99 -3.84 13.66 12.70
C TYR A 99 -2.65 12.82 13.16
N LEU A 100 -2.35 11.74 12.43
CA LEU A 100 -1.18 10.91 12.63
C LEU A 100 -0.02 11.41 11.78
N VAL A 101 1.15 11.65 12.39
CA VAL A 101 2.38 12.06 11.70
C VAL A 101 3.57 11.23 12.16
N LEU A 102 4.62 11.18 11.34
CA LEU A 102 5.92 10.65 11.74
C LEU A 102 6.91 11.82 11.90
N PRO A 103 7.29 12.19 13.13
CA PRO A 103 8.27 13.25 13.36
C PRO A 103 9.60 12.93 12.69
N GLN A 104 10.30 13.97 12.23
CA GLN A 104 11.64 13.81 11.66
C GLN A 104 12.57 13.12 12.69
N ASN A 105 13.28 12.09 12.24
CA ASN A 105 14.17 11.24 13.06
C ASN A 105 13.45 10.34 14.08
N SER A 106 12.14 10.16 13.96
CA SER A 106 11.40 9.13 14.70
C SER A 106 11.11 7.92 13.80
N VAL A 107 10.97 6.76 14.43
CA VAL A 107 10.42 5.54 13.81
C VAL A 107 9.03 5.18 14.36
N ILE A 108 8.52 5.99 15.29
CA ILE A 108 7.22 5.80 15.94
C ILE A 108 6.34 7.00 15.57
N PRO A 109 5.17 6.78 14.94
CA PRO A 109 4.25 7.86 14.63
C PRO A 109 3.54 8.35 15.89
N VAL A 110 3.14 9.62 15.88
CA VAL A 110 2.46 10.29 16.99
C VAL A 110 1.22 11.03 16.50
N CYS A 111 0.27 11.24 17.41
CA CYS A 111 -0.88 12.08 17.16
C CYS A 111 -0.54 13.53 17.49
N GLU A 112 -0.81 14.43 16.55
CA GLU A 112 -0.61 15.86 16.69
C GLU A 112 -1.91 16.61 16.38
N GLN A 113 -2.07 17.80 16.96
CA GLN A 113 -3.22 18.65 16.67
C GLN A 113 -3.19 19.08 15.21
N ASN A 114 -4.30 18.89 14.49
CA ASN A 114 -4.47 19.44 13.15
C ASN A 114 -4.82 20.94 13.25
N PRO A 115 -3.96 21.87 12.77
CA PRO A 115 -4.24 23.30 12.81
C PRO A 115 -5.54 23.71 12.10
N CYS A 116 -6.00 22.89 11.15
CA CYS A 116 -7.21 23.12 10.37
C CYS A 116 -8.47 22.52 11.00
N ASN A 117 -8.35 21.78 12.11
CA ASN A 117 -9.44 21.14 12.85
C ASN A 117 -10.40 20.28 11.99
N THR A 118 -9.98 19.86 10.80
CA THR A 118 -10.78 19.10 9.84
C THR A 118 -9.89 18.04 9.21
N ASP A 119 -10.23 16.76 9.38
CA ASP A 119 -9.41 15.61 8.95
C ASP A 119 -8.93 15.67 7.48
N THR A 120 -9.74 16.20 6.57
CA THR A 120 -9.36 16.29 5.15
C THR A 120 -8.47 17.48 4.79
N LEU A 121 -8.25 18.41 5.73
CA LEU A 121 -7.51 19.64 5.52
C LEU A 121 -6.17 19.59 6.26
N VAL A 122 -5.14 20.11 5.60
CA VAL A 122 -3.78 20.24 6.14
C VAL A 122 -3.28 21.66 5.96
N GLN A 123 -2.36 22.08 6.82
CA GLN A 123 -1.70 23.36 6.67
C GLN A 123 -0.72 23.32 5.48
N TRP A 124 -0.91 24.23 4.54
CA TRP A 124 -0.05 24.40 3.37
C TRP A 124 0.11 25.88 3.04
N ASN A 125 1.34 26.38 3.03
CA ASN A 125 1.67 27.79 2.77
C ASN A 125 0.81 28.79 3.58
N GLY A 126 0.53 28.47 4.84
CA GLY A 126 -0.26 29.31 5.74
C GLY A 126 -1.79 29.17 5.61
N ASN A 127 -2.28 28.41 4.63
CA ASN A 127 -3.70 28.14 4.42
C ASN A 127 -4.06 26.71 4.79
N CYS A 128 -5.35 26.47 5.01
CA CYS A 128 -5.89 25.13 5.16
C CYS A 128 -6.35 24.60 3.81
N GLU A 129 -5.61 23.64 3.27
CA GLU A 129 -5.83 23.08 1.94
C GLU A 129 -6.25 21.62 2.03
N LYS A 130 -7.07 21.19 1.08
CA LYS A 130 -7.57 19.81 1.05
C LYS A 130 -6.50 18.86 0.51
N LEU A 131 -6.19 17.80 1.26
CA LEU A 131 -5.37 16.69 0.75
C LEU A 131 -6.02 16.06 -0.50
N GLY A 132 -5.20 15.78 -1.51
CA GLY A 132 -5.61 15.33 -2.84
C GLY A 132 -6.07 16.44 -3.78
N SER A 133 -6.11 17.71 -3.34
CA SER A 133 -6.47 18.83 -4.22
C SER A 133 -5.33 19.19 -5.16
N VAL A 134 -5.65 19.44 -6.43
CA VAL A 134 -4.67 19.95 -7.43
C VAL A 134 -4.42 21.45 -7.29
N ALA A 135 -5.38 22.20 -6.74
CA ALA A 135 -5.34 23.66 -6.74
C ALA A 135 -4.07 24.27 -6.11
N PRO A 136 -3.58 23.79 -4.95
CA PRO A 136 -2.35 24.31 -4.34
C PRO A 136 -1.09 24.06 -5.17
N CYS A 137 -1.14 23.07 -6.07
CA CYS A 137 -0.04 22.60 -6.90
C CYS A 137 -0.14 23.05 -8.37
N ASN A 138 -1.13 23.88 -8.72
CA ASN A 138 -1.33 24.36 -10.09
C ASN A 138 -0.12 25.11 -10.68
N HIS A 139 0.72 25.69 -9.82
CA HIS A 139 1.93 26.39 -10.23
C HIS A 139 2.98 25.46 -10.90
N LEU A 140 2.81 24.14 -10.81
CA LEU A 140 3.67 23.13 -11.43
C LEU A 140 3.22 22.74 -12.85
N TYR A 141 2.16 23.33 -13.38
CA TYR A 141 1.69 23.08 -14.75
C TYR A 141 2.85 23.21 -15.76
N PRO A 142 3.04 22.26 -16.70
CA PRO A 142 2.10 21.20 -17.13
C PRO A 142 2.17 19.88 -16.34
N ILE A 143 2.92 19.81 -15.25
CA ILE A 143 3.03 18.59 -14.44
C ILE A 143 1.73 18.40 -13.66
N SER A 144 1.09 17.23 -13.83
CA SER A 144 -0.09 16.86 -13.06
C SER A 144 0.34 16.51 -11.64
N SER A 145 0.03 17.37 -10.68
CA SER A 145 0.39 17.20 -9.28
C SER A 145 -0.78 17.54 -8.36
N SER A 146 -0.83 16.88 -7.21
CA SER A 146 -1.79 17.19 -6.15
C SER A 146 -1.08 17.40 -4.83
N LEU A 147 -1.72 18.15 -3.93
CA LEU A 147 -1.28 18.26 -2.55
C LEU A 147 -1.44 16.89 -1.88
N GLY A 148 -0.34 16.22 -1.58
CA GLY A 148 -0.34 14.89 -0.96
C GLY A 148 0.76 14.79 0.07
N VAL A 149 1.04 13.56 0.51
CA VAL A 149 2.15 13.27 1.42
C VAL A 149 3.23 12.57 0.60
N ASN A 150 4.45 13.08 0.65
CA ASN A 150 5.59 12.43 0.03
C ASN A 150 5.88 11.11 0.76
N SER A 151 5.91 9.99 0.04
CA SER A 151 6.07 8.66 0.63
C SER A 151 7.45 8.39 1.24
N THR A 152 8.49 9.12 0.81
CA THR A 152 9.86 8.98 1.33
C THR A 152 10.11 9.90 2.51
N THR A 153 9.71 11.17 2.40
CA THR A 153 9.98 12.17 3.44
C THR A 153 8.86 12.29 4.46
N LEU A 154 7.69 11.69 4.20
CA LEU A 154 6.50 11.69 5.05
C LEU A 154 6.04 13.09 5.47
N VAL A 155 6.23 14.08 4.60
CA VAL A 155 5.74 15.45 4.76
C VAL A 155 4.75 15.80 3.66
N VAL A 156 3.86 16.75 3.97
CA VAL A 156 2.93 17.30 2.97
C VAL A 156 3.72 18.04 1.88
N SER A 157 3.47 17.70 0.62
CA SER A 157 4.08 18.35 -0.54
C SER A 157 3.20 18.21 -1.79
N CYS A 158 3.56 18.92 -2.86
CA CYS A 158 3.01 18.61 -4.18
C CYS A 158 3.63 17.31 -4.69
N VAL A 159 2.83 16.24 -4.76
CA VAL A 159 3.22 14.95 -5.29
C VAL A 159 2.72 14.80 -6.72
N THR A 160 3.57 14.30 -7.60
CA THR A 160 3.23 14.07 -9.00
C THR A 160 2.23 12.93 -9.11
N LEU A 161 1.15 13.15 -9.85
CA LEU A 161 0.20 12.11 -10.21
C LEU A 161 0.76 11.36 -11.40
N SER A 162 1.19 10.11 -11.19
CA SER A 162 1.53 9.23 -12.30
C SER A 162 0.26 8.79 -13.00
N LEU A 163 -0.16 9.55 -14.01
CA LEU A 163 -1.20 9.18 -14.95
C LEU A 163 -0.62 8.25 -16.03
N GLU A 164 0.10 7.20 -15.64
CA GLU A 164 0.28 6.04 -16.53
C GLU A 164 -1.08 5.35 -16.66
N THR A 165 -1.97 5.99 -17.43
CA THR A 165 -3.27 5.44 -17.71
C THR A 165 -3.07 4.09 -18.38
N ARG A 166 -3.68 3.02 -17.85
CA ARG A 166 -3.81 1.73 -18.57
C ARG A 166 -4.53 1.89 -19.93
N PHE A 167 -5.05 3.09 -20.20
CA PHE A 167 -5.76 3.52 -21.40
C PHE A 167 -5.02 4.59 -22.21
N THR A 168 -3.73 4.88 -21.94
CA THR A 168 -2.98 5.62 -22.96
C THR A 168 -2.94 4.69 -24.16
N GLU A 169 -3.71 4.99 -25.20
CA GLU A 169 -3.40 4.53 -26.54
C GLU A 169 -1.96 4.94 -26.78
N VAL A 170 -1.05 4.01 -26.55
CA VAL A 170 0.36 4.28 -26.72
C VAL A 170 0.55 4.40 -28.22
N ILE A 171 0.59 5.64 -28.72
CA ILE A 171 1.33 5.99 -29.93
C ILE A 171 2.82 5.79 -29.60
N GLY A 172 3.19 4.57 -29.26
CA GLY A 172 4.53 4.18 -28.89
C GLY A 172 4.70 2.75 -29.34
N ALA A 173 5.68 2.59 -30.24
CA ALA A 173 6.17 1.38 -30.86
C ALA A 173 5.39 0.10 -30.53
N LEU A 174 4.70 -0.46 -31.53
CA LEU A 174 4.31 -1.87 -31.50
C LEU A 174 5.52 -2.69 -31.07
N CYS A 175 5.35 -3.55 -30.06
CA CYS A 175 6.39 -4.48 -29.71
C CYS A 175 6.69 -5.38 -30.92
N PRO A 176 7.97 -5.78 -31.14
CA PRO A 176 8.31 -6.71 -32.20
C PRO A 176 7.48 -7.98 -32.10
N PRO A 177 7.10 -8.61 -33.23
CA PRO A 177 6.44 -9.91 -33.24
C PRO A 177 7.16 -10.91 -32.33
N GLY A 178 6.40 -11.62 -31.48
CA GLY A 178 6.95 -12.55 -30.49
C GLY A 178 7.35 -11.91 -29.15
N SER A 179 7.18 -10.61 -28.97
CA SER A 179 7.39 -9.93 -27.69
C SER A 179 6.09 -9.53 -27.01
N ARG A 180 6.06 -9.52 -25.68
CA ARG A 180 4.97 -8.96 -24.87
C ARG A 180 5.43 -7.68 -24.17
N ARG A 181 4.51 -6.78 -23.85
CA ARG A 181 4.84 -5.57 -23.07
C ARG A 181 4.82 -5.91 -21.58
N SER A 182 5.90 -5.56 -20.89
CA SER A 182 6.01 -5.62 -19.42
C SER A 182 5.07 -4.58 -18.78
N VAL A 183 4.72 -4.80 -17.51
CA VAL A 183 3.99 -3.84 -16.68
C VAL A 183 4.66 -2.47 -16.60
N ASN A 184 5.98 -2.42 -16.80
CA ASN A 184 6.77 -1.17 -16.86
C ASN A 184 6.91 -0.62 -18.30
N GLY A 185 6.03 -1.00 -19.23
CA GLY A 185 6.01 -0.50 -20.60
C GLY A 185 7.11 -1.03 -21.55
N LYS A 186 8.06 -1.85 -21.08
CA LYS A 186 9.16 -2.41 -21.89
C LYS A 186 8.74 -3.63 -22.69
N CYS A 187 9.11 -3.74 -23.97
CA CYS A 187 8.90 -4.98 -24.74
C CYS A 187 9.90 -6.06 -24.29
N VAL A 188 9.40 -7.22 -23.89
CA VAL A 188 10.18 -8.38 -23.46
C VAL A 188 9.87 -9.57 -24.37
N PRO A 189 10.87 -10.36 -24.80
CA PRO A 189 10.64 -11.57 -25.59
C PRO A 189 9.73 -12.56 -24.85
N THR A 190 8.83 -13.21 -25.57
CA THR A 190 8.08 -14.35 -25.03
C THR A 190 9.01 -15.55 -25.10
N LEU A 191 9.75 -15.82 -24.01
CA LEU A 191 10.54 -17.05 -23.92
C LEU A 191 9.57 -18.24 -23.90
N LEU A 192 9.68 -19.10 -24.91
CA LEU A 192 9.04 -20.43 -24.99
C LEU A 192 9.77 -21.41 -24.08
#